data_AF-A0A955SSJ3-F1
#
_entry.id   AF-A0A955SSJ3-F1
#
_cell.length_a   1.000
_cell.length_b   1.000
_cell.length_c   1.000
_cell.angle_alpha   90.00
_cell.angle_beta   90.00
_cell.angle_gamma   90.00
#
_symmetry.space_group_name_H-M   'P 1'
#
loop_
_entity.id
_entity.type
_entity.pdbx_description
1 polymer ?
#
loop_
_entity_poly.entity_id
_entity_poly.type
_entity_poly.pdbx_seq_one_letter_code
_entity_poly.pdbx_strand_id
1 'polypeptide(L)'
;MSTVIDREQVAQAIVESDNFKCEEEYIARGGFKASHSPRLFKVLEDGQIRVNFPTLVDEIDEGTPLCIVTLYNPEKNMTVYCNPILAGPVVNPCLRYFNSPLSKPHPQPGEAGYAAITQFQQWKAAAWAKFRIEELELGKRIASQNFITQFWRGLDRLLGGNALVED
;
A
#
# COMPACT_ATOMS: atom_id res chain seq x y z
N MET A 1 -0.35 -10.35 29.05
CA MET A 1 0.51 -9.16 29.05
C MET A 1 0.50 -8.62 27.63
N SER A 2 0.03 -7.40 27.40
CA SER A 2 0.06 -6.81 26.06
C SER A 2 1.50 -6.38 25.78
N THR A 3 2.20 -7.09 24.88
CA THR A 3 3.52 -6.67 24.40
C THR A 3 3.31 -5.36 23.65
N VAL A 4 3.91 -4.27 24.14
CA VAL A 4 3.90 -3.00 23.42
C VAL A 4 4.68 -3.23 22.12
N ILE A 5 3.97 -3.16 20.99
CA ILE A 5 4.57 -3.28 19.66
C ILE A 5 5.30 -1.97 19.36
N ASP A 6 6.62 -2.02 19.28
CA ASP A 6 7.45 -0.90 18.86
C ASP A 6 7.40 -0.75 17.34
N ARG A 7 6.83 0.36 16.87
CA ARG A 7 6.64 0.64 15.45
C ARG A 7 7.95 0.83 14.70
N GLU A 8 8.95 1.46 15.33
CA GLU A 8 10.24 1.72 14.70
C GLU A 8 11.01 0.41 14.51
N GLN A 9 10.99 -0.46 15.53
CA GLN A 9 11.60 -1.78 15.42
C GLN A 9 10.94 -2.63 14.32
N VAL A 10 9.61 -2.60 14.23
CA VAL A 10 8.90 -3.32 13.15
C VAL A 10 9.22 -2.74 11.78
N ALA A 11 9.24 -1.41 11.64
CA ALA A 11 9.59 -0.77 10.38
C ALA A 11 11.02 -1.12 9.94
N GLN A 12 11.97 -1.08 10.88
CA GLN A 12 13.36 -1.46 10.62
C GLN A 12 13.47 -2.94 10.20
N ALA A 13 12.82 -3.84 10.92
CA ALA A 13 12.80 -5.27 10.58
C ALA A 13 12.22 -5.53 9.17
N ILE A 14 11.21 -4.76 8.77
CA ILE A 14 10.63 -4.85 7.42
C ILE A 14 11.61 -4.33 6.38
N VAL A 15 12.19 -3.14 6.55
CA VAL A 15 13.12 -2.53 5.59
C VAL A 15 14.38 -3.39 5.41
N GLU A 16 14.83 -4.06 6.47
CA GLU A 16 15.97 -4.98 6.41
C GLU A 16 15.66 -6.32 5.75
N SER A 17 14.39 -6.68 5.57
CA SER A 17 13.97 -7.95 4.99
C SER A 17 14.23 -8.05 3.49
N ASP A 18 14.56 -9.25 3.01
CA ASP A 18 14.79 -9.52 1.58
C ASP A 18 13.56 -9.19 0.72
N ASN A 19 12.35 -9.43 1.25
CA ASN A 19 11.11 -9.10 0.57
C ASN A 19 10.99 -7.59 0.29
N PHE A 20 11.38 -6.74 1.25
CA PHE A 20 11.32 -5.29 1.06
C PHE A 20 12.39 -4.80 0.09
N LYS A 21 13.64 -5.26 0.28
CA LYS A 21 14.76 -4.92 -0.60
C LYS A 21 14.49 -5.31 -2.06
N CYS A 22 13.92 -6.49 -2.30
CA CYS A 22 13.55 -6.94 -3.64
C CYS A 22 12.55 -5.98 -4.33
N GLU A 23 11.49 -5.57 -3.61
CA GLU A 23 10.51 -4.64 -4.16
C GLU A 23 11.06 -3.21 -4.30
N GLU A 24 11.93 -2.78 -3.39
CA GLU A 24 12.65 -1.51 -3.50
C GLU A 24 13.55 -1.47 -4.73
N GLU A 25 14.33 -2.53 -4.96
CA GLU A 25 15.14 -2.69 -6.18
C GLU A 25 14.27 -2.72 -7.44
N TYR A 26 13.12 -3.39 -7.39
CA TYR A 26 12.19 -3.44 -8.52
C TYR A 26 11.68 -2.04 -8.89
N ILE A 27 11.19 -1.25 -7.92
CA ILE A 27 10.70 0.12 -8.22
C ILE A 27 11.86 1.07 -8.58
N ALA A 28 13.06 0.85 -8.05
CA ALA A 28 14.25 1.64 -8.36
C ALA A 28 14.67 1.51 -9.83
N ARG A 29 14.42 0.37 -10.48
CA ARG A 29 14.61 0.21 -11.94
C ARG A 29 13.72 1.13 -12.76
N GLY A 30 12.58 1.55 -12.21
CA GLY A 30 11.69 2.55 -12.79
C GLY A 30 12.04 3.99 -12.42
N GLY A 31 13.13 4.22 -11.65
CA GLY A 31 13.53 5.55 -11.17
C GLY A 31 12.79 6.02 -9.93
N PHE A 32 12.08 5.14 -9.23
CA PHE A 32 11.33 5.49 -8.01
C PHE A 32 12.10 5.11 -6.75
N LYS A 33 11.77 5.77 -5.63
CA LYS A 33 12.36 5.48 -4.31
C LYS A 33 11.25 5.32 -3.28
N ALA A 34 11.35 4.30 -2.44
CA ALA A 34 10.51 4.17 -1.25
C ALA A 34 11.10 4.97 -0.08
N SER A 35 10.22 5.53 0.75
CA SER A 35 10.58 6.00 2.09
C SER A 35 10.75 4.79 3.01
N HIS A 36 11.70 4.85 3.93
CA HIS A 36 11.83 3.86 5.00
C HIS A 36 10.99 4.22 6.23
N SER A 37 10.38 5.41 6.25
CA SER A 37 9.40 5.79 7.26
C SER A 37 8.00 5.37 6.81
N PRO A 38 7.30 4.52 7.57
CA PRO A 38 5.97 4.07 7.20
C PRO A 38 4.96 5.21 7.33
N ARG A 39 4.06 5.32 6.34
CA ARG A 39 2.95 6.29 6.38
C ARG A 39 1.67 5.67 6.91
N LEU A 40 1.58 4.35 6.89
CA LEU A 40 0.46 3.60 7.46
C LEU A 40 0.98 2.43 8.29
N PHE A 41 0.44 2.27 9.49
CA PHE A 41 0.76 1.18 10.40
C PHE A 41 -0.52 0.67 11.08
N LYS A 42 -0.86 -0.60 10.87
CA LYS A 42 -2.07 -1.21 11.44
C LYS A 42 -1.79 -2.59 12.00
N VAL A 43 -2.08 -2.78 13.29
CA VAL A 43 -2.18 -4.12 13.90
C VAL A 43 -3.53 -4.72 13.52
N LEU A 44 -3.51 -5.92 12.95
CA LEU A 44 -4.68 -6.69 12.54
C LEU A 44 -5.19 -7.55 13.71
N GLU A 45 -6.41 -8.07 13.58
CA GLU A 45 -7.07 -8.85 14.63
C GLU A 45 -6.34 -10.15 14.98
N ASP A 46 -5.59 -10.72 14.03
CA ASP A 46 -4.78 -11.93 14.20
C ASP A 46 -3.37 -11.65 14.73
N GLY A 47 -3.08 -10.40 15.13
CA GLY A 47 -1.79 -9.97 15.66
C GLY A 47 -0.73 -9.67 14.60
N GLN A 48 -1.03 -9.87 13.30
CA GLN A 48 -0.15 -9.44 12.23
C GLN A 48 -0.19 -7.92 12.06
N ILE A 49 0.82 -7.36 11.41
CA ILE A 49 0.97 -5.92 11.24
C ILE A 49 1.04 -5.59 9.76
N ARG A 50 0.10 -4.78 9.28
CA ARG A 50 0.13 -4.21 7.93
C ARG A 50 0.84 -2.86 7.98
N VAL A 51 1.85 -2.69 7.13
CA VAL A 51 2.64 -1.47 7.07
C VAL A 51 2.74 -1.02 5.62
N ASN A 52 2.62 0.29 5.37
CA ASN A 52 2.79 0.84 4.03
C ASN A 52 3.84 1.94 4.03
N PHE A 53 4.82 1.79 3.14
CA PHE A 53 5.94 2.69 2.96
C PHE A 53 5.69 3.53 1.70
N PRO A 54 5.54 4.86 1.80
CA PRO A 54 5.22 5.70 0.65
C PRO A 54 6.38 5.73 -0.33
N THR A 55 6.10 5.86 -1.63
CA THR A 55 7.13 6.26 -2.60
C THR A 55 7.28 7.78 -2.61
N LEU A 56 8.49 8.24 -2.91
CA LEU A 56 8.81 9.65 -3.04
C LEU A 56 8.49 10.09 -4.48
N VAL A 57 7.23 10.45 -4.74
CA VAL A 57 6.75 10.83 -6.06
C VAL A 57 5.85 12.06 -6.00
N ASP A 58 6.10 13.02 -6.91
CA ASP A 58 5.34 14.26 -7.01
C ASP A 58 4.28 14.23 -8.13
N GLU A 59 4.56 13.49 -9.20
CA GLU A 59 3.68 13.35 -10.36
C GLU A 59 3.50 11.88 -10.70
N ILE A 60 2.27 11.49 -11.02
CA ILE A 60 1.94 10.09 -11.28
C ILE A 60 1.45 9.89 -12.72
N ASP A 61 1.89 8.80 -13.32
CA ASP A 61 1.30 8.15 -14.48
C ASP A 61 0.71 6.78 -14.08
N GLU A 62 -0.09 6.18 -14.97
CA GLU A 62 -0.50 4.79 -14.79
C GLU A 62 0.73 3.88 -14.66
N GLY A 63 0.75 3.05 -13.61
CA GLY A 63 1.89 2.18 -13.27
C GLY A 63 2.87 2.80 -12.27
N THR A 64 2.74 4.08 -11.92
CA THR A 64 3.60 4.73 -10.93
C THR A 64 3.43 4.08 -9.55
N PRO A 65 4.48 3.58 -8.89
CA PRO A 65 4.35 3.03 -7.55
C PRO A 65 4.02 4.16 -6.56
N LEU A 66 2.98 3.96 -5.75
CA LEU A 66 2.49 4.91 -4.73
C LEU A 66 2.99 4.54 -3.33
N CYS A 67 3.12 3.25 -3.07
CA CYS A 67 3.70 2.72 -1.84
C CYS A 67 4.11 1.26 -2.01
N ILE A 68 4.94 0.78 -1.10
CA ILE A 68 5.18 -0.63 -0.87
C ILE A 68 4.33 -1.06 0.33
N VAL A 69 3.43 -2.02 0.13
CA VAL A 69 2.62 -2.61 1.20
C VAL A 69 3.27 -3.89 1.70
N THR A 70 3.28 -4.07 3.01
CA THR A 70 3.85 -5.24 3.68
C THR A 70 2.89 -5.82 4.70
N LEU A 71 3.04 -7.11 4.95
CA LEU A 71 2.44 -7.80 6.09
C LEU A 71 3.56 -8.43 6.90
N TYR A 72 3.61 -8.09 8.19
CA TYR A 72 4.65 -8.52 9.11
C TYR A 72 4.04 -9.40 10.20
N ASN A 73 4.70 -10.52 10.49
CA ASN A 73 4.35 -11.41 11.58
C ASN A 73 5.34 -11.18 12.75
N PRO A 74 4.91 -10.52 13.84
CA PRO A 74 5.79 -10.22 14.96
C PRO A 74 6.22 -11.46 15.74
N GLU A 75 5.39 -12.50 15.82
CA GLU A 75 5.75 -13.74 16.55
C GLU A 75 6.91 -14.48 15.89
N LYS A 76 6.98 -14.41 14.56
CA LYS A 76 8.03 -15.05 13.75
C LYS A 76 9.14 -14.10 13.32
N ASN A 77 9.04 -12.82 13.70
CA ASN A 77 9.96 -11.76 13.29
C ASN A 77 10.21 -11.76 11.76
N MET A 78 9.14 -11.79 10.96
CA MET A 78 9.27 -11.93 9.50
C MET A 78 8.26 -11.11 8.70
N THR A 79 8.71 -10.61 7.55
CA THR A 79 7.86 -10.05 6.50
C THR A 79 7.23 -11.20 5.70
N VAL A 80 5.92 -11.38 5.84
CA VAL A 80 5.15 -12.44 5.16
C VAL A 80 5.03 -12.16 3.66
N TYR A 81 4.74 -10.91 3.29
CA TYR A 81 4.79 -10.46 1.91
C TYR A 81 5.09 -8.97 1.80
N CYS A 82 5.51 -8.58 0.60
CA CYS A 82 5.79 -7.22 0.19
C CYS A 82 5.31 -7.05 -1.25
N ASN A 83 4.59 -5.97 -1.57
CA ASN A 83 4.16 -5.69 -2.94
C ASN A 83 4.00 -4.17 -3.17
N PRO A 84 4.36 -3.62 -4.33
CA PRO A 84 4.07 -2.25 -4.66
C PRO A 84 2.58 -2.07 -5.03
N ILE A 85 1.96 -1.00 -4.54
CA ILE A 85 0.66 -0.53 -5.01
C ILE A 85 0.93 0.54 -6.08
N LEU A 86 0.45 0.31 -7.30
CA LEU A 86 0.72 1.17 -8.45
C LEU A 86 -0.48 2.10 -8.72
N ALA A 87 -0.28 3.24 -9.37
CA ALA A 87 -1.34 4.15 -9.79
C ALA A 87 -2.10 3.59 -11.02
N GLY A 88 -3.41 3.75 -11.08
CA GLY A 88 -4.25 3.24 -12.17
C GLY A 88 -5.08 2.00 -11.85
N PRO A 89 -6.14 1.70 -12.61
CA PRO A 89 -7.19 0.78 -12.22
C PRO A 89 -6.78 -0.70 -12.28
N VAL A 90 -5.91 -1.07 -13.22
CA VAL A 90 -5.65 -2.49 -13.57
C VAL A 90 -4.20 -2.93 -13.43
N VAL A 91 -3.33 -2.02 -13.00
CA VAL A 91 -1.86 -2.21 -12.97
C VAL A 91 -1.32 -3.09 -11.85
N ASN A 92 -2.17 -3.55 -10.93
CA ASN A 92 -1.77 -4.51 -9.89
C ASN A 92 -2.39 -5.87 -10.19
N PRO A 93 -1.69 -6.78 -10.91
CA PRO A 93 -2.21 -8.09 -11.27
C PRO A 93 -2.68 -8.89 -10.05
N CYS A 94 -1.93 -8.86 -8.95
CA CYS A 94 -2.30 -9.60 -7.74
C CYS A 94 -3.59 -9.05 -7.09
N LEU A 95 -3.84 -7.74 -7.18
CA LEU A 95 -5.13 -7.18 -6.78
C LEU A 95 -6.21 -7.57 -7.78
N ARG A 96 -5.96 -7.44 -9.08
CA ARG A 96 -6.92 -7.73 -10.16
C ARG A 96 -7.41 -9.18 -10.14
N TYR A 97 -6.49 -10.12 -9.92
CA TYR A 97 -6.74 -11.55 -9.94
C TYR A 97 -6.68 -12.14 -8.54
N PHE A 98 -7.29 -11.48 -7.54
CA PHE A 98 -7.17 -11.86 -6.13
C PHE A 98 -7.63 -13.29 -5.76
N ASN A 99 -8.39 -13.95 -6.63
CA ASN A 99 -8.74 -15.37 -6.45
C ASN A 99 -7.66 -16.34 -6.95
N SER A 100 -6.60 -15.83 -7.59
CA SER A 100 -5.45 -16.61 -8.05
C SER A 100 -4.61 -17.08 -6.85
N PRO A 101 -4.04 -18.30 -6.90
CA PRO A 101 -3.05 -18.74 -5.92
C PRO A 101 -1.87 -17.76 -5.76
N LEU A 102 -1.53 -17.02 -6.82
CA LEU A 102 -0.45 -16.03 -6.83
C LEU A 102 -0.77 -14.75 -6.05
N SER A 103 -2.03 -14.49 -5.73
CA SER A 103 -2.47 -13.29 -5.02
C SER A 103 -2.49 -13.44 -3.50
N LYS A 104 -2.04 -14.60 -3.00
CA LYS A 104 -1.93 -14.87 -1.57
C LYS A 104 -0.63 -14.29 -0.99
N PRO A 105 -0.65 -13.90 0.29
CA PRO A 105 -1.77 -13.96 1.24
C PRO A 105 -2.68 -12.72 1.16
N HIS A 106 -3.93 -12.88 1.58
CA HIS A 106 -4.93 -11.80 1.53
C HIS A 106 -4.83 -10.91 2.77
N PRO A 107 -5.31 -9.65 2.71
CA PRO A 107 -5.37 -8.76 3.86
C PRO A 107 -6.14 -9.35 5.05
N GLN A 108 -7.19 -10.12 4.76
CA GLN A 108 -8.00 -10.86 5.72
C GLN A 108 -8.47 -12.17 5.06
N PRO A 109 -8.69 -13.24 5.86
CA PRO A 109 -9.29 -14.46 5.36
C PRO A 109 -10.79 -14.28 5.08
N GLY A 110 -11.34 -15.11 4.18
CA GLY A 110 -12.78 -15.23 3.96
C GLY A 110 -13.43 -14.05 3.21
N GLU A 111 -14.76 -13.96 3.31
CA GLU A 111 -15.59 -13.01 2.57
C GLU A 111 -15.27 -11.54 2.86
N ALA A 112 -14.88 -11.22 4.10
CA ALA A 112 -14.48 -9.87 4.48
C ALA A 112 -13.24 -9.38 3.70
N GLY A 113 -12.24 -10.24 3.54
CA GLY A 113 -11.05 -9.93 2.73
C GLY A 113 -11.39 -9.72 1.26
N TYR A 114 -12.29 -10.54 0.70
CA TYR A 114 -12.75 -10.40 -0.68
C TYR A 114 -13.54 -9.11 -0.91
N ALA A 115 -14.43 -8.76 0.02
CA ALA A 115 -15.19 -7.53 -0.02
C ALA A 115 -14.26 -6.31 0.05
N ALA A 116 -13.27 -6.31 0.95
CA ALA A 116 -12.31 -5.23 1.08
C ALA A 116 -11.45 -5.03 -0.19
N ILE A 117 -10.97 -6.12 -0.81
CA ILE A 117 -10.21 -6.04 -2.07
C ILE A 117 -11.09 -5.49 -3.20
N THR A 118 -12.32 -5.99 -3.33
CA THR A 118 -13.27 -5.54 -4.36
C THR A 118 -13.61 -4.06 -4.19
N GLN A 119 -13.87 -3.63 -2.95
CA GLN A 119 -14.11 -2.22 -2.64
C GLN A 119 -12.90 -1.35 -2.97
N PHE A 120 -11.69 -1.81 -2.67
CA PHE A 120 -10.47 -1.09 -3.04
C PHE A 120 -10.29 -0.97 -4.55
N GLN A 121 -10.54 -2.04 -5.32
CA GLN A 121 -10.49 -1.99 -6.79
C GLN A 121 -11.48 -0.98 -7.36
N GLN A 122 -12.74 -1.01 -6.89
CA GLN A 122 -13.78 -0.07 -7.33
C GLN A 122 -13.42 1.37 -7.00
N TRP A 123 -12.94 1.61 -5.77
CA TRP A 123 -12.46 2.92 -5.36
C TRP A 123 -11.30 3.39 -6.24
N LYS A 124 -10.32 2.52 -6.51
CA LYS A 124 -9.14 2.86 -7.34
C LYS A 124 -9.53 3.21 -8.77
N ALA A 125 -10.50 2.48 -9.34
CA ALA A 125 -11.02 2.78 -10.67
C ALA A 125 -11.74 4.14 -10.71
N ALA A 126 -12.59 4.43 -9.72
CA ALA A 126 -13.28 5.72 -9.62
C ALA A 126 -12.31 6.89 -9.39
N ALA A 127 -11.34 6.72 -8.49
CA ALA A 127 -10.31 7.71 -8.20
C ALA A 127 -9.45 8.00 -9.44
N TRP A 128 -9.13 6.97 -10.23
CA TRP A 128 -8.36 7.14 -11.46
C TRP A 128 -9.13 7.89 -12.54
N ALA A 129 -10.42 7.56 -12.74
CA ALA A 129 -11.27 8.29 -13.68
C ALA A 129 -11.35 9.78 -13.32
N LYS A 130 -11.47 10.10 -12.03
CA LYS A 130 -11.43 11.47 -11.54
C LYS A 130 -10.08 12.14 -11.79
N PHE A 131 -8.96 11.47 -11.51
CA PHE A 131 -7.62 11.98 -11.79
C PHE A 131 -7.45 12.37 -13.26
N ARG A 132 -7.95 11.57 -14.21
CA ARG A 132 -7.85 11.87 -15.65
C ARG A 132 -8.62 13.13 -16.05
N ILE A 133 -9.72 13.43 -15.36
CA ILE A 133 -10.46 14.69 -15.55
C ILE A 133 -9.67 15.85 -14.93
N GLU A 134 -9.23 15.70 -13.68
CA GLU A 134 -8.45 16.73 -12.97
C GLU A 134 -7.13 17.06 -13.68
N GLU A 135 -6.48 16.07 -14.30
CA GLU A 135 -5.25 16.28 -15.08
C GLU A 135 -5.48 17.21 -16.27
N LEU A 136 -6.62 17.08 -16.95
CA LEU A 136 -6.99 17.94 -18.08
C LEU A 136 -7.35 19.36 -17.62
N GLU A 137 -7.97 19.49 -16.45
CA GLU A 137 -8.49 20.76 -15.93
C GLU A 137 -7.43 21.57 -15.15
N LEU A 138 -6.61 20.90 -14.35
CA LEU A 138 -5.72 21.50 -13.35
C LEU A 138 -4.24 21.25 -13.66
N GLY A 139 -3.94 20.40 -14.63
CA GLY A 139 -2.59 19.92 -14.94
C GLY A 139 -2.14 18.76 -14.06
N LYS A 140 -1.17 17.99 -14.57
CA LYS A 140 -0.70 16.73 -14.00
C LYS A 140 -0.23 16.84 -12.55
N ARG A 141 0.51 17.89 -12.20
CA ARG A 141 1.05 18.07 -10.84
C ARG A 141 -0.04 18.18 -9.78
N ILE A 142 -1.03 19.05 -9.99
CA ILE A 142 -2.12 19.27 -9.03
C ILE A 142 -3.00 18.02 -8.94
N ALA A 143 -3.34 17.42 -10.10
CA ALA A 143 -4.10 16.18 -10.13
C ALA A 143 -3.37 15.04 -9.39
N SER A 144 -2.05 14.94 -9.54
CA SER A 144 -1.25 13.92 -8.85
C SER A 144 -1.27 14.09 -7.33
N GLN A 145 -1.08 15.32 -6.85
CA GLN A 145 -1.15 15.64 -5.42
C GLN A 145 -2.54 15.33 -4.83
N ASN A 146 -3.60 15.69 -5.56
CA ASN A 146 -4.98 15.39 -5.18
C ASN A 146 -5.22 13.88 -5.11
N PHE A 147 -4.74 13.13 -6.11
CA PHE A 147 -4.87 11.69 -6.16
C PHE A 147 -4.11 11.02 -5.01
N ILE A 148 -2.83 11.36 -4.79
CA ILE A 148 -2.01 10.80 -3.70
C ILE A 148 -2.65 11.07 -2.33
N THR A 149 -3.17 12.29 -2.12
CA THR A 149 -3.89 12.63 -0.89
C THR A 149 -5.15 11.79 -0.71
N GLN A 150 -5.95 11.64 -1.77
CA GLN A 150 -7.15 10.80 -1.74
C GLN A 150 -6.81 9.32 -1.56
N PHE A 151 -5.68 8.86 -2.10
CA PHE A 151 -5.17 7.50 -1.96
C PHE A 151 -4.90 7.15 -0.50
N TRP A 152 -4.13 7.98 0.21
CA TRP A 152 -3.84 7.71 1.61
C TRP A 152 -5.09 7.75 2.48
N ARG A 153 -6.01 8.70 2.23
CA ARG A 153 -7.30 8.74 2.93
C ARG A 153 -8.18 7.53 2.64
N GLY A 154 -8.20 7.07 1.39
CA GLY A 154 -8.95 5.87 0.98
C GLY A 154 -8.40 4.62 1.66
N LEU A 155 -7.09 4.48 1.70
CA LEU A 155 -6.40 3.34 2.29
C LEU A 155 -6.54 3.29 3.82
N ASP A 156 -6.45 4.44 4.50
CA ASP A 156 -6.72 4.54 5.93
C ASP A 156 -8.12 4.06 6.30
N ARG A 157 -9.14 4.54 5.56
CA ARG A 157 -10.54 4.11 5.76
C ARG A 157 -10.75 2.62 5.54
N LEU A 158 -10.10 2.04 4.52
CA LEU A 158 -10.17 0.61 4.25
C LEU A 158 -9.57 -0.25 5.38
N LEU A 159 -8.67 0.31 6.18
CA LEU A 159 -8.05 -0.36 7.33
C LEU A 159 -8.71 0.04 8.67
N GLY A 160 -9.93 0.58 8.60
CA GLY A 160 -10.74 0.94 9.77
C GLY A 160 -10.41 2.31 10.38
N GLY A 161 -9.61 3.14 9.71
CA GLY A 161 -9.20 4.46 10.16
C GLY A 161 -8.12 4.48 11.25
N ASN A 162 -7.52 5.65 11.46
CA ASN A 162 -6.47 5.92 12.45
C ASN A 162 -5.20 5.05 12.27
N ALA A 163 -4.95 4.61 11.04
CA ALA A 163 -3.77 3.84 10.67
C ALA A 163 -2.67 4.73 10.08
N LEU A 164 -3.01 5.95 9.64
CA LEU A 164 -2.01 6.93 9.21
C LEU A 164 -1.10 7.31 10.37
N VAL A 165 0.20 7.31 10.08
CA VAL A 165 1.21 7.86 10.96
C VAL A 165 1.33 9.34 10.60
N GLU A 166 1.21 10.22 11.59
CA GLU A 166 1.48 11.65 11.39
C GLU A 166 2.98 11.82 11.07
N ASP A 167 3.28 12.64 10.06
CA ASP A 167 4.66 12.97 9.66
C ASP A 167 5.37 13.78 10.76
#